data_AF-A0A077XXE6-F1
#
_entry.id   AF-A0A077XXE6-F1
#
_cell.length_a   1.000
_cell.length_b   1.000
_cell.length_c   1.000
_cell.angle_alpha   90.00
_cell.angle_beta   90.00
_cell.angle_gamma   90.00
#
_symmetry.space_group_name_H-M   'P 1'
#
loop_
_entity.id
_entity.type
_entity.pdbx_description
1 polymer ?
#
loop_
_entity_poly.entity_id
_entity_poly.type
_entity_poly.pdbx_seq_one_letter_code
_entity_poly.pdbx_strand_id
1 'polypeptide(L)'
;MNIETKNIKHAPSLSQETEAFTANIYINGKHAGYAENAGHGGETNYYPKDAKGKELIKQAEDFAKSSKQPNDPFLNMAFEDLTSNE
;
A
#
# COMPACT_ATOMS: atom_id res chain seq x y z
N MET A 1 -5.36 6.38 11.57
CA MET A 1 -5.88 5.23 10.80
C MET A 1 -5.12 3.98 11.24
N ASN A 2 -5.76 2.84 11.46
CA ASN A 2 -5.05 1.56 11.66
C ASN A 2 -5.26 0.66 10.43
N ILE A 3 -4.18 0.29 9.75
CA ILE A 3 -4.19 -0.53 8.53
C ILE A 3 -3.34 -1.77 8.79
N GLU A 4 -3.91 -2.95 8.60
CA GLU A 4 -3.27 -4.23 8.85
C GLU A 4 -3.50 -5.18 7.66
N THR A 5 -2.54 -6.05 7.37
CA THR A 5 -2.72 -7.19 6.47
C THR A 5 -2.75 -8.49 7.27
N LYS A 6 -3.71 -9.37 6.95
CA LYS A 6 -3.92 -10.65 7.65
C LYS A 6 -4.08 -11.78 6.63
N ASN A 7 -3.86 -13.01 7.07
CA ASN A 7 -3.95 -14.22 6.23
C ASN A 7 -3.07 -14.14 4.98
N ILE A 8 -1.83 -13.68 5.14
CA ILE A 8 -0.88 -13.57 4.04
C ILE A 8 -0.48 -14.98 3.59
N LYS A 9 -0.65 -15.26 2.30
CA LYS A 9 -0.21 -16.49 1.65
C LYS A 9 0.89 -16.13 0.66
N HIS A 10 2.10 -16.60 0.93
CA HIS A 10 3.24 -16.46 0.03
C HIS A 10 3.30 -17.66 -0.91
N ALA A 11 3.63 -17.41 -2.18
CA ALA A 11 3.83 -18.44 -3.18
C ALA A 11 5.18 -18.24 -3.89
N PRO A 12 6.33 -18.50 -3.22
CA PRO A 12 7.65 -18.27 -3.80
C PRO A 12 7.90 -19.00 -5.12
N SER A 13 7.26 -20.16 -5.31
CA SER A 13 7.34 -20.91 -6.58
C SER A 13 6.72 -20.20 -7.79
N LEU A 14 5.90 -19.18 -7.56
CA LEU A 14 5.31 -18.34 -8.61
C LEU A 14 6.04 -16.99 -8.77
N SER A 15 6.98 -16.69 -7.87
CA SER A 15 7.79 -15.47 -7.88
C SER A 15 8.88 -15.57 -8.95
N GLN A 16 8.97 -14.57 -9.83
CA GLN A 16 10.04 -14.43 -10.83
C GLN A 16 10.95 -13.24 -10.52
N GLU A 17 10.37 -12.15 -10.02
CA GLU A 17 11.10 -10.91 -9.71
C GLU A 17 10.60 -10.27 -8.42
N THR A 18 9.28 -10.14 -8.26
CA THR A 18 8.64 -9.62 -7.05
C THR A 18 8.02 -10.74 -6.22
N GLU A 19 7.77 -10.48 -4.94
CA GLU A 19 7.08 -11.45 -4.09
C GLU A 19 5.68 -11.77 -4.64
N ALA A 20 5.43 -13.05 -4.91
CA ALA A 20 4.09 -13.54 -5.26
C ALA A 20 3.30 -13.84 -3.97
N PHE A 21 2.23 -13.11 -3.73
CA PHE A 21 1.41 -13.28 -2.52
C PHE A 21 -0.04 -12.87 -2.69
N THR A 22 -0.88 -13.32 -1.75
CA THR A 22 -2.22 -12.79 -1.51
C THR A 22 -2.41 -12.48 -0.04
N ALA A 23 -3.20 -11.47 0.30
CA ALA A 23 -3.48 -11.06 1.67
C ALA A 23 -4.86 -10.39 1.81
N ASN A 24 -5.40 -10.40 3.02
CA ASN A 24 -6.60 -9.65 3.36
C ASN A 24 -6.23 -8.32 4.02
N ILE A 25 -6.80 -7.22 3.54
CA ILE A 25 -6.62 -5.87 4.07
C ILE A 25 -7.69 -5.61 5.14
N TYR A 26 -7.24 -5.23 6.34
CA TYR A 26 -8.08 -4.81 7.45
C TYR A 26 -7.82 -3.34 7.77
N ILE A 27 -8.90 -2.55 7.85
CA ILE A 27 -8.84 -1.13 8.22
C ILE A 27 -9.71 -0.94 9.46
N ASN A 28 -9.11 -0.45 10.54
CA ASN A 28 -9.75 -0.29 11.85
C ASN A 28 -10.45 -1.59 12.31
N GLY A 29 -9.77 -2.73 12.12
CA GLY A 29 -10.27 -4.06 12.49
C GLY A 29 -11.34 -4.66 11.56
N LYS A 30 -11.76 -3.95 10.50
CA LYS A 30 -12.75 -4.44 9.52
C LYS A 30 -12.07 -4.94 8.25
N HIS A 31 -12.49 -6.10 7.76
CA HIS A 31 -11.99 -6.65 6.50
C HIS A 31 -12.45 -5.76 5.33
N ALA A 32 -11.56 -4.92 4.82
CA ALA A 32 -11.84 -3.88 3.84
C ALA A 32 -11.61 -4.36 2.40
N GLY A 33 -10.64 -5.25 2.17
CA GLY A 33 -10.33 -5.72 0.82
C GLY A 33 -9.24 -6.76 0.78
N TYR A 34 -8.67 -6.94 -0.40
CA TYR A 34 -7.64 -7.91 -0.68
C TYR A 34 -6.44 -7.20 -1.32
N ALA A 35 -5.25 -7.73 -1.08
CA ALA A 35 -4.00 -7.32 -1.73
C ALA A 35 -3.35 -8.54 -2.38
N GLU A 36 -2.79 -8.36 -3.57
CA GLU A 36 -2.09 -9.42 -4.28
C GLU A 36 -0.97 -8.90 -5.18
N ASN A 37 0.04 -9.74 -5.39
CA ASN A 37 1.06 -9.54 -6.40
C ASN A 37 1.36 -10.89 -7.07
N ALA A 38 1.47 -10.88 -8.40
CA ALA A 38 1.69 -12.09 -9.19
C ALA A 38 3.17 -12.50 -9.26
N GLY A 39 4.09 -11.63 -8.84
CA GLY A 39 5.52 -11.93 -8.77
C GLY A 39 6.33 -11.67 -10.03
N HIS A 40 5.78 -10.91 -10.99
CA HIS A 40 6.39 -10.64 -12.30
C HIS A 40 6.97 -9.21 -12.44
N GLY A 41 7.32 -8.52 -11.34
CA GLY A 41 7.97 -7.21 -11.43
C GLY A 41 7.03 -5.99 -11.40
N GLY A 42 5.76 -6.17 -11.04
CA GLY A 42 4.75 -5.10 -11.02
C GLY A 42 4.31 -4.64 -9.62
N GLU A 43 3.45 -3.62 -9.57
CA GLU A 43 2.87 -3.15 -8.31
C GLU A 43 1.98 -4.20 -7.62
N THR A 44 1.79 -4.02 -6.31
CA THR A 44 0.79 -4.77 -5.58
C THR A 44 -0.59 -4.24 -5.91
N ASN A 45 -1.44 -5.09 -6.45
CA ASN A 45 -2.84 -4.79 -6.68
C ASN A 45 -3.61 -4.89 -5.37
N TYR A 46 -4.56 -3.98 -5.16
CA TYR A 46 -5.53 -4.11 -4.08
C TYR A 46 -6.91 -3.72 -4.55
N TYR A 47 -7.93 -4.36 -3.98
CA TYR A 47 -9.31 -4.13 -4.35
C TYR A 47 -10.26 -4.31 -3.16
N PRO A 48 -11.37 -3.56 -3.14
CA PRO A 48 -12.33 -3.64 -2.05
C PRO A 48 -13.07 -4.97 -2.07
N LYS A 49 -13.38 -5.48 -0.86
CA LYS A 49 -14.23 -6.64 -0.69
C LYS A 49 -15.70 -6.33 -1.03
N ASP A 50 -16.15 -5.14 -0.64
CA ASP A 50 -17.52 -4.67 -0.82
C ASP A 50 -17.58 -3.12 -0.85
N ALA A 51 -18.78 -2.55 -0.96
CA ALA A 51 -18.98 -1.09 -1.00
C ALA A 51 -18.47 -0.36 0.26
N LYS A 52 -18.57 -0.99 1.44
CA LYS A 52 -18.02 -0.41 2.69
C LYS A 52 -16.50 -0.51 2.70
N GLY A 53 -15.97 -1.62 2.20
CA GLY A 53 -14.55 -1.81 1.97
C GLY A 53 -13.96 -0.75 1.05
N LYS A 54 -14.66 -0.40 -0.03
CA LYS A 54 -14.26 0.68 -0.96
C LYS A 54 -14.14 2.02 -0.26
N GLU A 55 -15.12 2.37 0.57
CA GLU A 55 -15.10 3.61 1.35
C GLU A 55 -13.93 3.62 2.35
N LEU A 56 -13.70 2.51 3.06
CA LEU A 56 -12.57 2.38 3.99
C LEU A 56 -11.22 2.51 3.27
N ILE A 57 -11.06 1.87 2.10
CA ILE A 57 -9.84 1.95 1.30
C ILE A 57 -9.62 3.39 0.83
N LYS A 58 -10.66 4.08 0.34
CA LYS A 58 -10.56 5.49 -0.05
C LYS A 58 -10.10 6.36 1.13
N GLN A 59 -10.67 6.16 2.31
CA GLN A 59 -10.23 6.89 3.51
C GLN A 59 -8.77 6.59 3.87
N ALA A 60 -8.31 5.35 3.70
CA ALA A 60 -6.92 4.97 3.88
C ALA A 60 -5.99 5.62 2.85
N GLU A 61 -6.38 5.70 1.58
CA GLU A 61 -5.64 6.42 0.54
C GLU A 61 -5.53 7.92 0.87
N ASP A 62 -6.65 8.54 1.24
CA ASP A 62 -6.69 9.96 1.61
C ASP A 62 -5.79 10.22 2.85
N PHE A 63 -5.79 9.30 3.83
CA PHE A 63 -4.89 9.35 4.98
C PHE A 63 -3.41 9.20 4.59
N ALA A 64 -3.09 8.27 3.69
CA ALA A 64 -1.72 8.04 3.22
C ALA A 64 -1.18 9.23 2.41
N LYS A 65 -2.03 9.89 1.61
CA LYS A 65 -1.66 11.09 0.83
C LYS A 65 -1.50 12.34 1.71
N SER A 66 -2.33 12.47 2.75
CA SER A 66 -2.31 13.64 3.65
C SER A 66 -1.26 13.56 4.75
N SER A 67 -0.82 12.36 5.09
CA SER A 67 0.32 12.18 5.97
C SER A 67 1.55 12.70 5.23
N LYS A 68 2.11 13.84 5.68
CA LYS A 68 3.49 14.19 5.33
C LYS A 68 4.33 12.95 5.62
N GLN A 69 5.12 12.54 4.63
CA GLN A 69 6.09 11.45 4.81
C GLN A 69 6.82 11.71 6.14
N PRO A 70 7.16 10.66 6.92
CA PRO A 70 7.98 10.84 8.12
C PRO A 70 9.16 11.75 7.76
N ASN A 71 9.60 12.62 8.67
CA ASN A 71 10.75 13.52 8.49
C ASN A 71 11.97 12.69 8.07
N ASP A 72 12.05 12.40 6.79
CA ASP A 72 13.06 11.60 6.15
C ASP A 72 14.07 12.63 5.63
N PRO A 73 15.25 12.71 6.25
CA PRO A 73 16.26 13.69 5.89
C PRO A 73 16.66 13.57 4.41
N PHE A 74 16.57 12.38 3.81
CA PHE A 74 16.96 12.12 2.44
C PHE A 74 15.87 12.53 1.44
N LEU A 75 14.60 12.36 1.81
CA LEU A 75 13.49 12.80 0.97
C LEU A 75 13.41 14.33 0.93
N ASN A 76 13.60 14.99 2.08
CA ASN A 76 13.55 16.46 2.20
C ASN A 76 14.70 17.16 1.43
N MET A 77 15.90 16.58 1.44
CA MET A 77 17.04 17.11 0.68
C MET A 77 16.79 17.05 -0.84
N ALA A 78 16.19 15.96 -1.33
CA ALA A 78 15.84 15.83 -2.75
C ALA A 78 14.75 16.82 -3.21
N PHE A 79 13.83 17.20 -2.32
CA PHE A 79 12.82 18.22 -2.62
C PHE A 79 13.38 19.66 -2.57
N GLU A 80 14.35 19.94 -1.71
CA GLU A 80 15.03 21.25 -1.66
C GLU A 80 15.87 21.51 -2.92
N ASP A 81 16.58 20.50 -3.44
CA ASP A 81 17.36 20.64 -4.68
C ASP A 81 16.49 20.87 -5.93
N LEU A 82 15.25 20.36 -5.94
CA LEU A 82 14.31 20.55 -7.05
C LEU A 82 13.59 21.90 -7.01
N THR A 83 13.52 22.55 -5.84
CA THR A 83 12.83 23.84 -5.64
C THR A 83 13.79 25.03 -5.58
N SER A 84 15.10 24.78 -5.50
CA SER A 84 16.14 25.81 -5.46
C SER A 84 16.66 26.24 -6.84
N ASN A 85 16.00 25.80 -7.92
CA ASN A 85 16.34 26.15 -9.31
C ASN A 85 15.29 27.09 -9.96
N GLU A 86 14.75 28.04 -9.20
CA GLU A 86 14.09 29.24 -9.73
C GLU A 86 14.87 30.50 -9.38
#